data_AF-A0A6N7IN20-F1
#
_entry.id   AF-A0A6N7IN20-F1
#
_cell.length_a   1.000
_cell.length_b   1.000
_cell.length_c   1.000
_cell.angle_alpha   90.00
_cell.angle_beta   90.00
_cell.angle_gamma   90.00
#
_symmetry.space_group_name_H-M   'P 1'
#
loop_
_entity.id
_entity.type
_entity.pdbx_description
1 polymer ?
#
loop_
_entity_poly.entity_id
_entity_poly.type
_entity_poly.pdbx_seq_one_letter_code
_entity_poly.pdbx_strand_id
1 'polypeptide(L)' 'MRKIQIDLPGSGLVLEAFLDLPAVPGPFPGVVLCHPHPLYGGNMNNNVILAVSQALTSNGIASLRFNFRGVGQPGLLC' A
#
# COMPACT_ATOMS: atom_id res chain seq x y z
N MET A 1 4.72 -10.34 -10.03
CA MET A 1 4.48 -9.18 -9.13
C MET A 1 5.35 -9.37 -7.90
N ARG A 2 6.22 -8.41 -7.59
CA ARG A 2 7.03 -8.44 -6.38
C ARG A 2 6.39 -7.50 -5.36
N LYS A 3 6.12 -7.99 -4.15
CA LYS A 3 5.59 -7.19 -3.04
C LYS A 3 6.70 -6.94 -2.03
N ILE A 4 6.87 -5.70 -1.60
CA ILE A 4 7.88 -5.30 -0.63
C ILE A 4 7.15 -4.59 0.50
N GLN A 5 7.22 -5.13 1.71
CA GLN A 5 6.74 -4.42 2.88
C GLN A 5 7.76 -3.34 3.25
N ILE A 6 7.29 -2.13 3.48
CA ILE A 6 8.12 -0.99 3.86
C ILE A 6 7.41 -0.20 4.97
N ASP A 7 8.22 0.46 5.78
CA ASP A 7 7.76 1.42 6.76
C ASP A 7 7.89 2.83 6.18
N LEU A 8 6.81 3.61 6.22
CA LEU A 8 6.78 4.99 5.79
C LEU A 8 6.92 5.92 7.01
N PRO A 9 8.07 6.56 7.21
CA PRO A 9 8.24 7.49 8.32
C PRO A 9 7.46 8.78 8.05
N GLY A 10 6.77 9.26 9.07
CA GLY A 10 6.08 10.54 9.11
C GLY A 10 6.43 11.31 10.39
N SER A 11 5.79 12.47 10.60
CA SER A 11 6.03 13.32 11.75
C SER A 11 5.62 12.63 13.07
N GLY A 12 6.56 11.90 13.68
CA GLY A 12 6.37 11.18 14.94
C GLY A 12 5.62 9.85 14.80
N LEU A 13 5.34 9.38 13.59
CA LEU A 13 4.58 8.17 13.30
C LEU A 13 5.28 7.34 12.23
N VAL A 14 5.05 6.03 12.24
CA VAL A 14 5.45 5.14 11.15
C VAL A 14 4.20 4.45 10.61
N LEU A 15 3.99 4.53 9.29
CA LEU A 15 2.86 3.88 8.62
C LEU A 15 3.34 2.61 7.92
N GLU A 16 2.63 1.50 8.15
CA GLU A 16 2.85 0.26 7.43
C GLU A 16 2.41 0.40 5.97
N ALA A 17 3.26 -0.04 5.04
CA ALA A 17 2.96 -0.03 3.62
C ALA A 17 3.49 -1.24 2.86
N PHE A 18 2.92 -1.45 1.68
CA PHE A 18 3.41 -2.35 0.66
C PHE A 18 3.67 -1.59 -0.64
N LEU A 19 4.86 -1.81 -1.18
CA LEU A 19 5.22 -1.46 -2.54
C LEU A 19 5.05 -2.70 -3.43
N ASP A 20 4.08 -2.62 -4.32
CA ASP A 20 3.75 -3.65 -5.28
C ASP A 20 4.36 -3.26 -6.64
N LEU A 21 5.32 -4.07 -7.10
CA LEU A 21 6.12 -3.80 -8.31
C LEU A 21 5.70 -4.69 -9.49
N PRO A 22 5.65 -4.12 -10.70
CA PRO A 22 5.47 -4.90 -11.92
C PRO A 22 6.70 -5.81 -12.13
N ALA A 23 6.53 -6.87 -12.94
CA ALA A 23 7.63 -7.81 -13.23
C ALA A 23 8.62 -7.29 -14.28
N VAL A 24 8.33 -6.15 -14.91
CA VAL A 24 9.18 -5.55 -15.93
C VAL A 24 10.27 -4.67 -15.31
N PRO A 25 11.46 -4.56 -15.93
CA PRO A 25 12.49 -3.60 -15.51
C PRO A 25 11.98 -2.16 -15.55
N GLY A 26 12.46 -1.32 -14.63
CA GLY A 26 12.09 0.09 -14.56
C GLY A 26 12.88 1.00 -15.52
N PRO A 27 12.55 2.31 -15.55
CA PRO A 27 11.57 2.98 -14.71
C PRO A 27 10.11 2.74 -15.14
N PHE A 28 9.18 2.80 -14.19
CA PHE A 28 7.73 2.63 -14.39
C PHE A 28 6.96 3.75 -13.67
N PRO A 29 5.74 4.07 -14.13
CA PRO A 29 4.83 4.96 -13.39
C PRO A 29 4.44 4.35 -12.04
N GLY A 30 4.08 5.20 -11.08
CA GLY A 30 3.68 4.81 -9.73
C GLY A 30 2.35 5.45 -9.32
N VAL A 31 1.53 4.68 -8.59
CA VAL A 31 0.24 5.14 -8.05
C VAL A 31 0.19 4.88 -6.55
N VAL A 32 -0.36 5.83 -5.80
CA VAL A 32 -0.66 5.65 -4.37
C VAL A 32 -2.12 5.24 -4.21
N LEU A 33 -2.36 4.14 -3.50
CA LEU A 33 -3.68 3.59 -3.23
C LEU A 33 -4.06 3.82 -1.76
N CYS A 34 -5.07 4.66 -1.56
CA CYS A 34 -5.68 4.92 -0.27
C CYS A 34 -6.89 4.00 -0.06
N HIS A 35 -7.00 3.40 1.11
CA HIS A 35 -8.12 2.50 1.41
C HIS A 35 -9.39 3.24 1.84
N PRO A 36 -10.57 2.60 1.76
CA PRO A 36 -11.82 3.14 2.30
C PRO A 36 -11.74 3.45 3.80
N HIS A 37 -12.72 4.17 4.32
CA HIS A 37 -12.71 4.62 5.71
C HIS A 37 -12.56 3.45 6.72
N PRO A 38 -11.66 3.56 7.72
CA PRO A 38 -11.39 2.47 8.68
C PRO A 38 -12.61 1.98 9.46
N LEU A 39 -13.50 2.90 9.87
CA LEU A 39 -14.72 2.54 10.62
C LEU A 39 -15.67 1.61 9.85
N TYR A 40 -15.52 1.50 8.53
CA TYR A 40 -16.29 0.56 7.70
C TYR A 40 -15.44 -0.65 7.26
N GLY A 41 -14.39 -0.98 8.01
CA GLY A 41 -13.51 -2.12 7.75
C GLY A 41 -12.45 -1.88 6.67
N GLY A 42 -12.19 -0.62 6.30
CA GLY A 42 -11.17 -0.27 5.32
C GLY A 42 -9.74 -0.41 5.86
N ASN A 43 -8.87 -1.05 5.09
CA ASN A 43 -7.42 -1.15 5.33
C ASN A 43 -6.69 -1.38 3.99
N MET A 44 -5.36 -1.35 3.99
CA MET A 44 -4.56 -1.52 2.77
C MET A 44 -4.73 -2.89 2.07
N ASN A 45 -5.29 -3.88 2.76
CA ASN A 45 -5.59 -5.22 2.25
C ASN A 45 -7.06 -5.38 1.82
N ASN A 46 -7.83 -4.29 1.72
CA ASN A 46 -9.19 -4.34 1.20
C ASN A 46 -9.21 -4.95 -0.22
N ASN A 47 -10.19 -5.81 -0.50
CA ASN A 47 -10.27 -6.56 -1.76
C ASN A 47 -10.25 -5.66 -3.01
N VAL A 48 -10.87 -4.47 -2.95
CA VAL A 48 -10.86 -3.51 -4.06
C VAL A 48 -9.47 -2.92 -4.25
N ILE A 49 -8.78 -2.55 -3.17
CA ILE A 49 -7.41 -2.02 -3.20
C ILE A 49 -6.45 -3.06 -3.77
N LEU A 50 -6.56 -4.31 -3.34
CA LEU A 50 -5.76 -5.42 -3.86
C LEU A 50 -6.03 -5.69 -5.34
N ALA A 51 -7.30 -5.65 -5.77
CA ALA A 51 -7.66 -5.83 -7.18
C ALA A 51 -7.09 -4.71 -8.07
N VAL A 52 -7.15 -3.46 -7.61
CA VAL A 52 -6.57 -2.31 -8.33
C VAL A 52 -5.04 -2.41 -8.39
N SER A 53 -4.37 -2.72 -7.27
CA SER A 53 -2.92 -2.97 -7.24
C SER A 53 -2.50 -4.08 -8.23
N GLN A 54 -3.26 -5.18 -8.27
CA GLN A 54 -3.01 -6.26 -9.20
C GLN A 54 -3.18 -5.81 -10.66
N ALA A 55 -4.24 -5.06 -10.96
CA ALA A 55 -4.47 -4.54 -12.31
C ALA A 55 -3.37 -3.56 -12.74
N LEU A 56 -2.93 -2.66 -11.86
CA LEU A 56 -1.83 -1.72 -12.12
C LEU A 56 -0.52 -2.46 -12.41
N THR A 57 -0.12 -3.39 -11.53
CA THR A 57 1.14 -4.14 -11.70
C THR A 57 1.14 -5.06 -12.92
N SER A 58 -0.01 -5.62 -13.29
CA SER A 58 -0.18 -6.35 -14.54
C SER A 58 -0.03 -5.47 -15.79
N ASN A 59 -0.23 -4.15 -15.67
CA ASN A 59 -0.07 -3.17 -16.76
C ASN A 59 1.25 -2.40 -16.66
N GLY A 60 2.24 -2.88 -15.91
CA GLY A 60 3.55 -2.24 -15.81
C GLY A 60 3.59 -0.99 -14.92
N ILE A 61 2.58 -0.81 -14.06
CA ILE A 61 2.47 0.34 -13.14
C ILE A 61 2.71 -0.14 -11.71
N ALA A 62 3.63 0.50 -10.99
CA ALA A 62 3.83 0.20 -9.57
C ALA A 62 2.71 0.82 -8.72
N SER A 63 2.38 0.18 -7.60
CA SER A 63 1.46 0.75 -6.63
C SER A 63 2.01 0.72 -5.21
N LEU A 64 1.88 1.83 -4.49
CA LEU A 64 2.11 1.94 -3.06
C LEU A 64 0.76 1.94 -2.35
N ARG A 65 0.54 0.99 -1.45
CA ARG A 65 -0.64 0.95 -0.57
C ARG A 65 -0.19 0.94 0.88
N PHE A 66 -0.88 1.67 1.74
CA PHE A 66 -0.47 1.87 3.13
C PHE A 66 -1.69 1.96 4.04
N ASN A 67 -1.51 1.67 5.32
CA ASN A 67 -2.53 1.87 6.33
C ASN A 67 -2.50 3.33 6.83
N PHE A 68 -3.66 3.97 6.92
CA PHE A 68 -3.76 5.24 7.65
C PHE A 68 -3.45 5.06 9.14
N ARG A 69 -3.13 6.17 9.82
CA ARG A 69 -2.91 6.18 11.26
C ARG A 69 -4.05 5.46 12.00
N GLY A 70 -3.69 4.59 12.94
CA GLY A 70 -4.66 3.85 13.75
C GLY A 70 -5.23 2.61 13.06
N VAL A 71 -4.73 2.24 11.88
CA VAL A 71 -5.06 1.00 11.17
C VAL A 71 -3.82 0.13 11.06
N GLY A 72 -3.95 -1.19 11.28
CA GLY A 72 -2.82 -2.11 11.27
C GLY A 72 -2.36 -2.52 12.67
N GLN A 73 -1.13 -3.01 12.80
CA GLN A 73 -0.68 -3.69 14.03
C GLN A 73 -0.63 -2.75 15.25
N PRO A 74 -1.24 -3.14 16.38
CA PRO A 74 -0.98 -2.51 17.68
C PRO A 74 0.44 -2.90 18.13
N GLY A 75 1.43 -2.03 17.93
CA GLY A 75 2.80 -2.32 18.41
C GLY A 75 3.92 -1.50 17.81
N LEU A 76 3.73 -0.87 16.64
CA LEU A 76 4.63 0.20 16.20
C LEU A 76 4.09 1.52 16.74
N LEU A 77 4.92 2.18 17.56
CA LEU A 77 4.63 3.43 18.24
C LEU A 77 3.96 4.43 17.28
N CYS A 78 2.72 4.79 17.63
CA CYS A 78 2.18 6.10 17.33
C CYS A 78 2.82 7.16 18.24
#